data_AF-A0A932EKY9-F1
#
_entry.id   AF-A0A932EKY9-F1
#
_cell.length_a   1.000
_cell.length_b   1.000
_cell.length_c   1.000
_cell.angle_alpha   90.00
_cell.angle_beta   90.00
_cell.angle_gamma   90.00
#
_symmetry.space_group_name_H-M   'P 1'
#
loop_
_entity.id
_entity.type
_entity.pdbx_description
1 polymer ?
#
loop_
_entity_poly.entity_id
_entity_poly.type
_entity_poly.pdbx_seq_one_letter_code
_entity_poly.pdbx_strand_id
1 'polypeptide(L)'
;IKDNKMWLGYAKQLSGFRLADGTLVLSKNPEGSVPRACKWYTNLDVAYRHDRMILTENYSPEKYPKYYNYNGVDVEKTKKIPSDFDGIMGVPVTFLTKYNPQQFKIVGKGVQVEKTVRFKGDKATLWIEKDGKPFRAPFERILIKNREVIKNEK
;
A
#
# COMPACT_ATOMS: atom_id res chain seq x y z
N ILE A 1 -5.97 7.06 8.53
CA ILE A 1 -5.96 5.69 7.97
C ILE A 1 -5.39 4.67 8.94
N LYS A 2 -4.10 4.76 9.32
CA LYS A 2 -3.45 3.82 10.26
C LYS A 2 -4.25 3.57 11.54
N ASP A 3 -4.72 4.65 12.17
CA ASP A 3 -5.50 4.57 13.42
C ASP A 3 -7.01 4.41 13.19
N ASN A 4 -7.42 4.05 11.97
CA ASN A 4 -8.82 3.83 11.59
C ASN A 4 -9.78 5.03 11.82
N LYS A 5 -9.26 6.24 11.98
CA LYS A 5 -10.07 7.49 12.10
C LYS A 5 -10.56 8.09 10.77
N MET A 6 -10.04 7.60 9.64
CA MET A 6 -10.40 8.03 8.28
C MET A 6 -9.92 6.98 7.26
N TRP A 7 -10.55 6.91 6.10
CA TRP A 7 -10.25 5.99 4.99
C TRP A 7 -10.54 6.63 3.63
N LEU A 8 -10.24 5.90 2.54
CA LEU A 8 -10.58 6.36 1.19
C LEU A 8 -12.08 6.24 0.97
N GLY A 9 -12.72 7.27 0.42
CA GLY A 9 -14.09 7.17 -0.05
C GLY A 9 -14.18 6.42 -1.39
N TYR A 10 -15.41 6.17 -1.85
CA TYR A 10 -15.66 5.65 -3.19
C TYR A 10 -15.26 6.68 -4.24
N ALA A 11 -14.10 6.49 -4.86
CA ALA A 11 -13.55 7.43 -5.84
C ALA A 11 -13.48 6.79 -7.21
N LYS A 12 -14.28 7.30 -8.16
CA LYS A 12 -14.12 7.06 -9.59
C LYS A 12 -13.03 7.98 -10.14
N GLN A 13 -12.44 7.64 -11.28
CA GLN A 13 -11.57 8.59 -11.97
C GLN A 13 -12.36 9.86 -12.29
N LEU A 14 -11.77 11.01 -12.01
CA LEU A 14 -12.37 12.30 -12.29
C LEU A 14 -12.53 12.46 -13.81
N SER A 15 -13.76 12.58 -14.28
CA SER A 15 -14.07 12.84 -15.69
C SER A 15 -14.12 14.34 -16.02
N GLY A 16 -14.28 15.17 -15.00
CA GLY A 16 -14.32 16.64 -15.08
C GLY A 16 -14.94 17.25 -13.82
N PHE A 17 -14.93 18.57 -13.72
CA PHE A 17 -15.57 19.32 -12.64
C PHE A 17 -16.17 20.62 -13.20
N ARG A 18 -17.14 21.21 -12.48
CA ARG A 18 -17.70 22.52 -12.81
C ARG A 18 -17.04 23.60 -11.96
N LEU A 19 -16.69 24.71 -12.60
CA LEU A 19 -16.28 25.94 -11.93
C LEU A 19 -17.49 26.69 -11.39
N ALA A 20 -17.25 27.71 -10.55
CA ALA A 20 -18.30 28.49 -9.91
C ALA A 20 -19.17 29.28 -10.90
N ASP A 21 -18.61 29.65 -12.04
CA ASP A 21 -19.30 30.30 -13.17
C ASP A 21 -20.14 29.32 -14.03
N GLY A 22 -20.14 28.02 -13.69
CA GLY A 22 -20.84 26.98 -14.43
C GLY A 22 -20.01 26.30 -15.53
N THR A 23 -18.80 26.79 -15.83
CA THR A 23 -17.93 26.22 -16.86
C THR A 23 -17.56 24.78 -16.53
N LEU A 24 -17.77 23.86 -17.48
CA LEU A 24 -17.41 22.45 -17.34
C LEU A 24 -15.98 22.20 -17.84
N VAL A 25 -15.07 21.83 -16.94
CA VAL A 25 -13.70 21.43 -17.28
C VAL A 25 -13.61 19.92 -17.34
N LEU A 26 -13.39 19.36 -18.52
CA LEU A 26 -13.20 17.93 -18.71
C LEU A 26 -11.78 17.48 -18.36
N SER A 27 -11.66 16.21 -17.95
CA SER A 27 -10.40 15.52 -17.63
C SER A 27 -9.36 15.52 -18.76
N LYS A 28 -9.85 15.56 -20.00
CA LYS A 28 -9.08 15.68 -21.24
C LYS A 28 -9.70 16.84 -22.01
N ASN A 29 -8.95 17.91 -22.20
CA ASN A 29 -9.41 19.11 -22.89
C ASN A 29 -8.27 19.67 -23.78
N PRO A 30 -8.56 20.63 -24.67
CA PRO A 30 -7.56 21.19 -25.59
C PRO A 30 -6.39 21.90 -24.90
N GLU A 31 -6.60 22.44 -23.70
CA GLU A 31 -5.59 23.16 -22.91
C GLU A 31 -4.71 22.21 -22.08
N GLY A 32 -5.10 20.94 -21.95
CA GLY A 32 -4.35 19.90 -21.25
C GLY A 32 -5.23 18.83 -20.60
N SER A 33 -4.61 18.04 -19.73
CA SER A 33 -5.32 17.08 -18.88
C SER A 33 -5.35 17.59 -17.43
N VAL A 34 -6.52 17.65 -16.80
CA VAL A 34 -6.58 17.86 -15.34
C VAL A 34 -6.25 16.57 -14.59
N PRO A 35 -5.76 16.64 -13.33
CA PRO A 35 -5.45 15.46 -12.53
C PRO A 35 -6.64 14.50 -12.43
N ARG A 36 -6.48 13.28 -12.96
CA ARG A 36 -7.55 12.25 -12.98
C ARG A 36 -7.62 11.42 -11.70
N ALA A 37 -6.57 11.49 -10.87
CA ALA A 37 -6.40 10.67 -9.68
C ALA A 37 -6.82 11.42 -8.40
N CYS A 38 -8.01 12.03 -8.41
CA CYS A 38 -8.60 12.57 -7.20
C CYS A 38 -9.13 11.41 -6.34
N LYS A 39 -8.62 11.29 -5.12
CA LYS A 39 -9.16 10.41 -4.08
C LYS A 39 -9.62 11.31 -2.94
N TRP A 40 -10.81 11.07 -2.44
CA TRP A 40 -11.32 11.75 -1.26
C TRP A 40 -11.17 10.84 -0.05
N TYR A 41 -10.98 11.46 1.11
CA TYR A 41 -10.97 10.77 2.37
C TYR A 41 -12.30 11.00 3.08
N THR A 42 -12.74 10.01 3.85
CA THR A 42 -13.98 10.08 4.63
C THR A 42 -13.81 9.31 5.93
N ASN A 43 -14.70 9.57 6.88
CA ASN A 43 -14.93 8.79 8.09
C ASN A 43 -16.35 8.18 8.12
N LEU A 44 -17.12 8.32 7.04
CA LEU A 44 -18.41 7.64 6.85
C LEU A 44 -18.16 6.22 6.36
N ASP A 45 -18.89 5.25 6.92
CA ASP A 45 -18.64 3.84 6.63
C ASP A 45 -18.84 3.50 5.15
N VAL A 46 -18.01 2.59 4.64
CA VAL A 46 -17.99 2.18 3.22
C VAL A 46 -17.83 0.66 3.13
N ALA A 47 -18.66 0.01 2.32
CA ALA A 47 -18.76 -1.45 2.30
C ALA A 47 -17.41 -2.13 1.97
N TYR A 48 -16.62 -1.58 1.05
CA TYR A 48 -15.34 -2.20 0.65
C TYR A 48 -14.34 -2.36 1.82
N ARG A 49 -14.50 -1.57 2.88
CA ARG A 49 -13.65 -1.63 4.08
C ARG A 49 -13.87 -2.92 4.86
N HIS A 50 -14.99 -3.59 4.64
CA HIS A 50 -15.35 -4.85 5.28
C HIS A 50 -15.09 -6.06 4.38
N ASP A 51 -14.76 -5.83 3.10
CA ASP A 51 -14.42 -6.89 2.15
C ASP A 51 -13.10 -7.54 2.54
N ARG A 52 -13.11 -8.85 2.78
CA ARG A 52 -11.88 -9.61 3.01
C ARG A 52 -11.23 -9.92 1.66
N MET A 53 -9.94 -9.61 1.54
CA MET A 53 -9.14 -9.98 0.38
C MET A 53 -8.86 -11.48 0.41
N ILE A 54 -9.14 -12.17 -0.70
CA ILE A 54 -8.74 -13.57 -0.88
C ILE A 54 -7.23 -13.59 -1.11
N LEU A 55 -6.50 -14.31 -0.25
CA LEU A 55 -5.05 -14.48 -0.32
C LEU A 55 -4.75 -15.88 -0.85
N THR A 56 -4.10 -15.95 -2.01
CA THR A 56 -3.86 -17.22 -2.73
C THR A 56 -2.39 -17.62 -2.76
N GLU A 57 -1.48 -16.73 -2.35
CA GLU A 57 -0.05 -17.02 -2.34
C GLU A 57 0.39 -17.60 -0.99
N ASN A 58 1.44 -18.41 -1.05
CA ASN A 58 2.21 -18.85 0.11
C ASN A 58 3.59 -18.17 0.09
N TYR A 59 4.15 -17.96 1.26
CA TYR A 59 5.43 -17.32 1.46
C TYR A 59 6.58 -18.23 1.02
N SER A 60 7.51 -17.64 0.28
CA SER A 60 8.83 -18.23 0.04
C SER A 60 9.90 -17.12 0.07
N PRO A 61 11.08 -17.35 0.68
CA PRO A 61 12.14 -16.35 0.75
C PRO A 61 12.59 -15.81 -0.61
N GLU A 62 12.47 -16.62 -1.66
CA GLU A 62 12.86 -16.28 -3.03
C GLU A 62 11.87 -15.29 -3.68
N LYS A 63 10.57 -15.42 -3.36
CA LYS A 63 9.51 -14.56 -3.91
C LYS A 63 9.35 -13.26 -3.12
N TYR A 64 9.70 -13.26 -1.83
CA TYR A 64 9.47 -12.16 -0.91
C TYR A 64 10.79 -11.76 -0.25
N PRO A 65 11.63 -10.99 -0.95
CA PRO A 65 12.94 -10.65 -0.45
C PRO A 65 12.83 -9.80 0.80
N LYS A 66 13.74 -10.03 1.76
CA LYS A 66 13.79 -9.29 3.02
C LYS A 66 14.30 -7.87 2.79
N TYR A 67 13.85 -6.95 3.64
CA TYR A 67 14.47 -5.64 3.72
C TYR A 67 15.82 -5.74 4.43
N TYR A 68 16.82 -5.07 3.87
CA TYR A 68 18.15 -4.93 4.43
C TYR A 68 18.14 -4.10 5.72
N ASN A 69 17.36 -3.02 5.76
CA ASN A 69 17.36 -2.05 6.85
C ASN A 69 16.13 -2.13 7.78
N TYR A 70 15.30 -3.16 7.65
CA TYR A 70 14.07 -3.30 8.40
C TYR A 70 13.65 -4.75 8.55
N ASN A 71 13.09 -5.15 9.69
CA ASN A 71 12.57 -6.50 9.87
C ASN A 71 11.21 -6.68 9.17
N GLY A 72 11.25 -7.01 7.88
CA GLY A 72 10.08 -7.29 7.06
C GLY A 72 10.45 -7.72 5.65
N VAL A 73 9.44 -8.03 4.83
CA VAL A 73 9.63 -8.50 3.45
C VAL A 73 8.94 -7.57 2.45
N ASP A 74 9.48 -7.50 1.24
CA ASP A 74 8.87 -6.77 0.15
C ASP A 74 7.82 -7.62 -0.57
N VAL A 75 6.61 -7.09 -0.67
CA VAL A 75 5.53 -7.67 -1.46
C VAL A 75 5.29 -6.74 -2.65
N GLU A 76 5.78 -7.15 -3.81
CA GLU A 76 5.79 -6.33 -5.03
C GLU A 76 4.39 -5.81 -5.41
N LYS A 77 3.35 -6.66 -5.25
CA LYS A 77 1.97 -6.40 -5.68
C LYS A 77 0.99 -6.84 -4.61
N THR A 78 -0.07 -6.07 -4.39
CA THR A 78 -1.14 -6.40 -3.43
C THR A 78 -1.76 -7.79 -3.62
N LYS A 79 -1.89 -8.27 -4.87
CA LYS A 79 -2.41 -9.62 -5.15
C LYS A 79 -1.46 -10.76 -4.75
N LYS A 80 -0.19 -10.44 -4.49
CA LYS A 80 0.84 -11.39 -4.07
C LYS A 80 1.02 -11.42 -2.56
N ILE A 81 0.10 -10.86 -1.76
CA ILE A 81 0.23 -10.93 -0.30
C ILE A 81 0.12 -12.41 0.11
N PRO A 82 1.15 -12.99 0.76
CA PRO A 82 1.09 -14.36 1.23
C PRO A 82 0.10 -14.51 2.40
N SER A 83 -0.64 -15.61 2.39
CA SER A 83 -1.65 -15.94 3.40
C SER A 83 -1.05 -16.49 4.71
N ASP A 84 0.13 -17.12 4.59
CA ASP A 84 0.84 -17.90 5.60
C ASP A 84 2.00 -17.14 6.28
N PHE A 85 2.21 -15.86 5.96
CA PHE A 85 3.28 -15.04 6.55
C PHE A 85 2.77 -14.17 7.71
N ASP A 86 3.39 -14.30 8.88
CA ASP A 86 3.02 -13.60 10.12
C ASP A 86 3.83 -12.32 10.40
N GLY A 87 4.84 -12.04 9.58
CA GLY A 87 5.74 -10.90 9.70
C GLY A 87 5.20 -9.60 9.10
N ILE A 88 6.06 -8.58 9.06
CA ILE A 88 5.74 -7.30 8.45
C ILE A 88 5.99 -7.38 6.94
N MET A 89 5.00 -6.94 6.17
CA MET A 89 5.04 -6.90 4.71
C MET A 89 4.98 -5.46 4.23
N GLY A 90 5.90 -5.06 3.36
CA GLY A 90 5.78 -3.81 2.62
C GLY A 90 5.02 -4.00 1.32
N VAL A 91 3.86 -3.36 1.21
CA VAL A 91 2.97 -3.43 0.04
C VAL A 91 2.91 -2.09 -0.68
N PRO A 92 2.49 -2.05 -1.96
CA PRO A 92 2.26 -0.80 -2.68
C PRO A 92 1.23 0.09 -1.99
N VAL A 93 1.35 1.42 -2.13
CA VAL A 93 0.38 2.40 -1.60
C VAL A 93 -1.06 2.14 -2.09
N THR A 94 -1.22 1.58 -3.28
CA THR A 94 -2.52 1.21 -3.86
C THR A 94 -3.26 0.13 -3.06
N PHE A 95 -2.59 -0.59 -2.15
CA PHE A 95 -3.22 -1.49 -1.20
C PHE A 95 -4.37 -0.84 -0.41
N LEU A 96 -4.29 0.47 -0.15
CA LEU A 96 -5.31 1.20 0.62
C LEU A 96 -6.72 1.11 0.01
N THR A 97 -6.84 0.89 -1.30
CA THR A 97 -8.15 0.73 -1.96
C THR A 97 -8.83 -0.60 -1.62
N LYS A 98 -8.11 -1.54 -1.01
CA LYS A 98 -8.58 -2.87 -0.59
C LYS A 98 -8.31 -3.12 0.90
N TYR A 99 -8.03 -2.06 1.66
CA TYR A 99 -7.65 -2.20 3.06
C TYR A 99 -8.88 -2.48 3.92
N ASN A 100 -8.92 -3.68 4.47
CA ASN A 100 -9.84 -4.08 5.52
C ASN A 100 -9.11 -4.10 6.88
N PRO A 101 -9.52 -3.29 7.87
CA PRO A 101 -8.87 -3.19 9.17
C PRO A 101 -9.07 -4.43 10.06
N GLN A 102 -10.05 -5.29 9.75
CA GLN A 102 -10.24 -6.58 10.43
C GLN A 102 -9.29 -7.66 9.90
N GLN A 103 -8.86 -7.55 8.64
CA GLN A 103 -7.90 -8.49 8.04
C GLN A 103 -6.45 -8.04 8.23
N PHE A 104 -6.15 -6.75 8.07
CA PHE A 104 -4.79 -6.23 8.13
C PHE A 104 -4.63 -5.13 9.19
N LYS A 105 -3.41 -5.02 9.74
CA LYS A 105 -2.97 -3.89 10.55
C LYS A 105 -1.94 -3.09 9.78
N ILE A 106 -2.18 -1.79 9.60
CA ILE A 106 -1.15 -0.88 9.09
C ILE A 106 -0.16 -0.56 10.22
N VAL A 107 1.11 -0.85 9.99
CA VAL A 107 2.19 -0.58 10.95
C VAL A 107 2.76 0.82 10.73
N GLY A 108 2.92 1.23 9.47
CA GLY A 108 3.47 2.54 9.13
C GLY A 108 3.74 2.68 7.64
N LYS A 109 4.52 3.70 7.30
CA LYS A 109 5.04 3.92 5.95
C LYS A 109 6.56 3.74 5.98
N GLY A 110 7.13 3.20 4.90
CA GLY A 110 8.57 2.91 4.79
C GLY A 110 9.48 4.10 5.18
N VAL A 111 9.05 5.32 4.88
CA VAL A 111 9.77 6.55 5.26
C VAL A 111 9.73 6.93 6.73
N GLN A 112 8.78 6.40 7.50
CA GLN A 112 8.52 6.83 8.87
C GLN A 112 8.96 5.80 9.90
N VAL A 113 9.35 4.60 9.47
CA VAL A 113 9.74 3.54 10.40
C VAL A 113 11.21 3.62 10.77
N GLU A 114 11.46 3.33 12.04
CA GLU A 114 12.80 3.13 12.56
C GLU A 114 13.48 1.95 11.86
N LYS A 115 14.75 2.13 11.50
CA LYS A 115 15.54 1.15 10.75
C LYS A 115 16.39 0.33 11.71
N THR A 116 16.42 -0.98 11.49
CA THR A 116 17.29 -1.89 12.26
C THR A 116 18.75 -1.77 11.85
N VAL A 117 19.01 -1.29 10.63
CA VAL A 117 20.35 -1.03 10.08
C VAL A 117 20.34 0.35 9.42
N ARG A 118 21.38 1.17 9.64
CA ARG A 118 21.52 2.46 8.94
C ARG A 118 22.30 2.24 7.65
N PHE A 119 21.81 2.77 6.54
CA PHE A 119 22.51 2.70 5.24
C PHE A 119 22.60 4.08 4.60
N LYS A 120 23.79 4.38 4.07
CA LYS A 120 24.26 5.65 3.48
C LYS A 120 23.18 6.73 3.27
N GLY A 121 23.22 7.78 4.10
CA GLY A 121 22.48 9.02 3.90
C GLY A 121 20.95 8.89 3.96
N ASP A 122 20.45 7.90 4.71
CA ASP A 122 19.05 7.48 4.86
C ASP A 122 18.03 8.61 4.67
N LYS A 123 17.67 8.88 3.42
CA LYS A 123 16.47 9.62 3.06
C LYS A 123 15.30 8.66 3.18
N ALA A 124 15.03 8.27 4.43
CA ALA A 124 13.76 7.72 4.86
C ALA A 124 13.17 6.69 3.88
N THR A 125 13.86 5.61 3.50
CA THR A 125 13.29 4.63 2.56
C THR A 125 13.72 3.21 2.91
N LEU A 126 13.02 2.22 2.34
CA LEU A 126 13.32 0.80 2.55
C LEU A 126 14.29 0.30 1.48
N TRP A 127 15.26 -0.49 1.91
CA TRP A 127 16.21 -1.17 1.03
C TRP A 127 15.97 -2.66 1.10
N ILE A 128 15.92 -3.33 -0.04
CA ILE A 128 15.78 -4.77 -0.19
C ILE A 128 17.18 -5.37 -0.27
N GLU A 129 17.39 -6.53 0.34
CA GLU A 129 18.63 -7.28 0.16
C GLU A 129 18.56 -8.10 -1.13
N LYS A 130 19.50 -7.85 -2.05
CA LYS A 130 19.63 -8.60 -3.29
C LYS A 130 21.10 -8.93 -3.52
N ASP A 131 21.41 -10.23 -3.60
CA ASP A 131 22.78 -10.73 -3.80
C ASP A 131 23.80 -10.17 -2.78
N GLY A 132 23.38 -10.07 -1.51
CA GLY A 132 24.19 -9.53 -0.42
C GLY A 132 24.42 -8.01 -0.47
N LYS A 133 23.75 -7.30 -1.38
CA LYS A 133 23.86 -5.84 -1.54
C LYS A 133 22.51 -5.16 -1.28
N PRO A 134 22.51 -4.00 -0.63
CA PRO A 134 21.29 -3.21 -0.46
C PRO A 134 20.87 -2.59 -1.79
N PHE A 135 19.64 -2.87 -2.20
CA PHE A 135 18.98 -2.31 -3.37
C PHE A 135 17.78 -1.48 -2.94
N ARG A 136 17.67 -0.22 -3.40
CA ARG A 136 16.58 0.66 -2.98
C ARG A 136 15.24 0.11 -3.47
N ALA A 137 14.23 0.04 -2.61
CA ALA A 137 12.88 -0.29 -3.06
C ALA A 137 12.42 0.75 -4.11
N PRO A 138 11.90 0.32 -5.28
CA PRO A 138 11.62 1.24 -6.39
C PRO A 138 10.51 2.25 -6.08
N PHE A 139 9.61 1.90 -5.15
CA PHE A 139 8.50 2.74 -4.73
C PHE A 139 8.34 2.72 -3.22
N GLU A 140 7.70 3.76 -2.69
CA GLU A 140 7.33 3.80 -1.28
C GLU A 140 6.34 2.71 -0.91
N ARG A 141 6.56 2.12 0.26
CA ARG A 141 5.78 0.99 0.77
C ARG A 141 4.94 1.40 1.97
N ILE A 142 3.73 0.86 2.04
CA ILE A 142 2.95 0.80 3.28
C ILE A 142 3.32 -0.50 3.96
N LEU A 143 3.64 -0.44 5.24
CA LEU A 143 3.95 -1.61 6.04
C LEU A 143 2.67 -2.12 6.69
N ILE A 144 2.37 -3.38 6.46
CA ILE A 144 1.19 -4.06 6.99
C ILE A 144 1.59 -5.36 7.69
N LYS A 145 0.71 -5.83 8.57
CA LYS A 145 0.76 -7.18 9.14
C LYS A 145 -0.62 -7.81 8.96
N ASN A 146 -0.66 -9.06 8.51
CA ASN A 146 -1.90 -9.83 8.49
C ASN A 146 -2.30 -10.14 9.94
N ARG A 147 -3.59 -9.97 10.28
CA ARG A 147 -4.12 -10.28 11.60
C ARG A 147 -4.37 -11.77 11.80
N GLU A 148 -4.69 -12.46 10.72
CA GLU A 148 -5.03 -13.89 10.72
C GLU A 148 -4.26 -14.59 9.61
N VAL A 149 -3.31 -15.44 10.01
CA VAL A 149 -2.49 -16.22 9.09
C VAL A 149 -3.24 -17.50 8.75
N ILE A 150 -3.46 -17.74 7.47
CA ILE A 150 -4.14 -18.94 6.98
C ILE A 150 -3.06 -19.83 6.40
N LYS A 151 -2.83 -20.98 7.03
CA LYS A 151 -1.95 -22.00 6.48
C LYS A 151 -2.78 -22.85 5.53
N ASN A 152 -2.48 -22.78 4.24
CA ASN A 152 -3.06 -23.71 3.30
C ASN A 152 -2.42 -25.08 3.56
N GLU A 153 -3.22 -26.05 4.03
CA GLU A 153 -2.81 -27.45 4.02
C GLU A 153 -2.52 -27.83 2.56
N LYS A 154 -1.31 -28.32 2.30
CA LYS A 154 -0.89 -28.77 0.98
C LYS A 154 -1.47 -30.13 0.65
#